data_AF-A0A539DNR6-F1
#
_entry.id   AF-A0A539DNR6-F1
#
_cell.length_a   1.000
_cell.length_b   1.000
_cell.length_c   1.000
_cell.angle_alpha   90.00
_cell.angle_beta   90.00
_cell.angle_gamma   90.00
#
_symmetry.space_group_name_H-M   'P 1'
#
loop_
_entity.id
_entity.type
_entity.pdbx_description
1 polymer ?
#
loop_
_entity_poly.entity_id
_entity_poly.type
_entity_poly.pdbx_seq_one_letter_code
_entity_poly.pdbx_strand_id
1 'polypeptide(L)'
;MPGCGCLEMPGVGWGSASELSVMSSTIKIYPEKFTPETKCQFCTSSKCCTYITQHIPTPRSKAEFDFLLWQVSHHHVEIYKDEEGWFLLINTPCSHIQTDGRCGIYATRPQICRDYDNDYCEFDEPAEGNFELHFKINHFPLHPHSTLDCGRVERLFCILSVTEELPWYIRANNH
;
A
#
# COMPACT_ATOMS: atom_id res chain seq x y z
N MET A 1 -13.35 46.13 -39.89
CA MET A 1 -12.88 45.45 -41.12
C MET A 1 -12.33 44.09 -40.73
N PRO A 2 -12.62 43.05 -41.51
CA PRO A 2 -13.42 41.86 -41.20
C PRO A 2 -12.61 40.76 -40.49
N GLY A 3 -13.17 39.80 -39.75
CA GLY A 3 -14.31 38.96 -40.12
C GLY A 3 -13.80 37.73 -40.88
N CYS A 4 -13.14 36.80 -40.20
CA CYS A 4 -12.87 35.45 -40.73
C CYS A 4 -13.99 34.56 -40.19
N GLY A 5 -15.05 34.20 -40.92
CA GLY A 5 -15.08 33.84 -42.32
C GLY A 5 -14.95 32.32 -42.41
N CYS A 6 -16.01 31.61 -41.99
CA CYS A 6 -16.19 30.19 -42.26
C CYS A 6 -16.22 30.00 -43.77
N LEU A 7 -15.15 29.43 -44.34
CA LEU A 7 -15.17 28.92 -45.69
C LEU A 7 -15.51 27.43 -45.61
N GLU A 8 -16.76 27.14 -45.95
CA GLU A 8 -17.21 25.80 -46.31
C GLU A 8 -16.42 25.34 -47.53
N MET A 9 -15.82 24.14 -47.45
CA MET A 9 -15.32 23.43 -48.61
C MET A 9 -16.36 22.40 -49.07
N PRO A 10 -16.56 22.22 -50.39
CA PRO A 10 -17.50 21.28 -50.94
C PRO A 10 -17.01 19.83 -50.77
N GLY A 11 -17.99 18.93 -50.66
CA GLY A 11 -17.82 17.56 -50.21
C GLY A 11 -16.79 16.71 -50.96
N VAL A 12 -16.18 15.82 -50.19
CA VAL A 12 -15.49 14.63 -50.67
C VAL A 12 -16.16 13.44 -50.01
N GLY A 13 -16.50 12.46 -50.85
CA GLY A 13 -17.54 11.46 -50.61
C GLY A 13 -17.29 10.51 -49.45
N TRP A 14 -18.41 9.93 -49.04
CA TRP A 14 -18.51 8.79 -48.14
C TRP A 14 -17.87 7.57 -48.83
N GLY A 15 -16.55 7.43 -48.65
CA GLY A 15 -15.83 6.21 -48.96
C GLY A 15 -15.96 5.24 -47.79
N SER A 16 -16.86 4.27 -47.93
CA SER A 16 -16.87 3.08 -47.08
C SER A 16 -15.60 2.26 -47.37
N ALA A 17 -14.56 2.46 -46.58
CA ALA A 17 -13.53 1.47 -46.40
C ALA A 17 -13.74 0.89 -45.00
N SER A 18 -14.37 -0.28 -44.96
CA SER A 18 -14.26 -1.20 -43.84
C SER A 18 -12.78 -1.59 -43.70
N GLU A 19 -12.00 -0.72 -43.08
CA GLU A 19 -10.65 -1.02 -42.66
C GLU A 19 -10.78 -1.97 -41.48
N LEU A 20 -10.41 -3.23 -41.74
CA LEU A 20 -10.33 -4.28 -40.75
C LEU A 20 -9.38 -3.82 -39.63
N SER A 21 -9.95 -3.28 -38.57
CA SER A 21 -9.30 -3.11 -37.27
C SER A 21 -8.93 -4.50 -36.77
N VAL A 22 -7.73 -4.95 -37.12
CA VAL A 22 -7.08 -6.06 -36.43
C VAL A 22 -6.81 -5.58 -35.01
N MET A 23 -7.76 -5.83 -34.12
CA MET A 23 -7.55 -5.72 -32.68
C MET A 23 -6.51 -6.78 -32.34
N SER A 24 -5.24 -6.37 -32.36
CA SER A 24 -4.12 -7.20 -31.92
C SER A 24 -4.24 -7.39 -30.41
N SER A 25 -5.05 -8.37 -30.02
CA SER A 25 -5.15 -8.85 -28.66
C SER A 25 -3.81 -9.44 -28.29
N THR A 26 -2.99 -8.66 -27.59
CA THR A 26 -1.74 -9.15 -27.01
C THR A 26 -2.11 -10.16 -25.93
N ILE A 27 -1.98 -11.45 -26.26
CA ILE A 27 -2.14 -12.53 -25.29
C ILE A 27 -0.96 -12.40 -24.31
N LYS A 28 -1.25 -12.00 -23.06
CA LYS A 28 -0.26 -12.07 -21.98
C LYS A 28 -0.02 -13.55 -21.68
N ILE A 29 1.07 -14.10 -22.23
CA ILE A 29 1.52 -15.45 -21.94
C ILE A 29 2.17 -15.40 -20.55
N TYR A 30 1.45 -15.90 -19.55
CA TYR A 30 2.03 -16.10 -18.21
C TYR A 30 2.65 -17.50 -18.15
N PRO A 31 3.85 -17.65 -17.58
CA PRO A 31 4.45 -18.96 -17.38
C PRO A 31 3.58 -19.79 -16.42
N GLU A 32 3.56 -21.12 -16.62
CA GLU A 32 2.83 -22.06 -15.77
C GLU A 32 3.33 -22.07 -14.31
N LYS A 33 4.57 -21.61 -14.08
CA LYS A 33 5.18 -21.46 -12.76
C LYS A 33 6.14 -20.27 -12.73
N PHE A 34 6.03 -19.42 -11.71
CA PHE A 34 7.00 -18.36 -11.42
C PHE A 34 8.10 -18.90 -10.50
N THR A 35 9.36 -18.58 -10.80
CA THR A 35 10.51 -18.82 -9.92
C THR A 35 10.84 -17.55 -9.14
N PRO A 36 11.53 -17.64 -7.99
CA PRO A 36 11.94 -16.47 -7.21
C PRO A 36 12.67 -15.40 -8.04
N GLU A 37 13.53 -15.82 -8.97
CA GLU A 37 14.32 -14.94 -9.84
C GLU A 37 13.49 -14.25 -10.93
N THR A 38 12.34 -14.84 -11.27
CA THR A 38 11.49 -14.38 -12.37
C THR A 38 10.24 -13.66 -11.89
N LYS A 39 9.75 -13.93 -10.67
CA LYS A 39 8.54 -13.32 -10.08
C LYS A 39 8.53 -11.79 -10.20
N CYS A 40 9.62 -11.12 -9.83
CA CYS A 40 9.69 -9.66 -9.90
C CYS A 40 9.48 -9.10 -11.32
N GLN A 41 9.86 -9.84 -12.37
CA GLN A 41 9.71 -9.40 -13.76
C GLN A 41 8.25 -9.41 -14.22
N PHE A 42 7.41 -10.21 -13.57
CA PHE A 42 5.98 -10.36 -13.87
C PHE A 42 5.08 -9.65 -12.84
N CYS A 43 5.65 -9.18 -11.73
CA CYS A 43 4.95 -8.41 -10.71
C CYS A 43 4.69 -6.97 -11.18
N THR A 44 3.65 -6.78 -11.99
CA THR A 44 3.25 -5.46 -12.53
C THR A 44 2.72 -4.49 -11.48
N SER A 45 2.34 -4.99 -10.30
CA SER A 45 1.85 -4.19 -9.18
C SER A 45 2.95 -3.68 -8.26
N SER A 46 4.20 -4.14 -8.44
CA SER A 46 5.41 -3.70 -7.72
C SER A 46 5.25 -3.66 -6.20
N LYS A 47 4.44 -4.53 -5.60
CA LYS A 47 3.97 -4.41 -4.20
C LYS A 47 5.09 -4.18 -3.19
N CYS A 48 6.14 -4.99 -3.22
CA CYS A 48 7.31 -4.86 -2.34
C CYS A 48 8.11 -3.55 -2.51
N CYS A 49 7.88 -2.79 -3.58
CA CYS A 49 8.51 -1.49 -3.83
C CYS A 49 7.59 -0.29 -3.51
N THR A 50 6.37 -0.54 -3.03
CA THR A 50 5.37 0.52 -2.76
C THR A 50 5.41 1.07 -1.33
N TYR A 51 6.21 0.48 -0.46
CA TYR A 51 6.42 0.91 0.92
C TYR A 51 7.84 0.54 1.37
N ILE A 52 8.23 1.06 2.53
CA ILE A 52 9.40 0.60 3.26
C ILE A 52 8.97 0.07 4.62
N THR A 53 9.68 -0.94 5.12
CA THR A 53 9.55 -1.43 6.49
C THR A 53 10.88 -1.29 7.21
N GLN A 54 10.81 -0.92 8.48
CA GLN A 54 11.96 -0.83 9.36
C GLN A 54 11.65 -1.59 10.65
N HIS A 55 12.49 -2.56 11.00
CA HIS A 55 12.44 -3.19 12.30
C HIS A 55 12.70 -2.16 13.41
N ILE A 56 11.79 -2.08 14.38
CA ILE A 56 11.87 -1.18 15.54
C ILE A 56 11.93 -2.01 16.83
N PRO A 57 12.57 -1.49 17.90
CA PRO A 57 12.56 -2.18 19.19
C PRO A 57 11.14 -2.42 19.70
N THR A 58 10.92 -3.57 20.34
CA THR A 58 9.65 -3.83 21.02
C THR A 58 9.37 -2.74 22.06
N PRO A 59 8.22 -2.03 21.99
CA PRO A 59 7.85 -1.05 23.00
C PRO A 59 7.61 -1.74 24.35
N ARG A 60 8.23 -1.21 25.42
CA ARG A 60 8.21 -1.73 26.79
C ARG A 60 7.69 -0.71 27.82
N SER A 61 7.44 0.54 27.42
CA SER A 61 6.95 1.58 28.33
C SER A 61 5.80 2.39 27.73
N LYS A 62 5.01 3.03 28.60
CA LYS A 62 3.95 3.95 28.18
C LYS A 62 4.46 5.05 27.25
N ALA A 63 5.61 5.64 27.59
CA ALA A 63 6.21 6.70 26.77
C ALA A 63 6.61 6.21 25.36
N GLU A 64 7.06 4.96 25.24
CA GLU A 64 7.37 4.36 23.93
C GLU A 64 6.10 4.10 23.12
N PHE A 65 5.03 3.61 23.75
CA PHE A 65 3.75 3.48 23.06
C PHE A 65 3.12 4.82 22.69
N ASP A 66 3.26 5.86 23.51
CA ASP A 66 2.84 7.24 23.18
C ASP A 66 3.64 7.77 21.96
N PHE A 67 4.93 7.44 21.86
CA PHE A 67 5.75 7.76 20.70
C PHE A 67 5.26 7.04 19.43
N LEU A 68 4.94 5.75 19.53
CA LEU A 68 4.35 4.99 18.42
C LEU A 68 3.03 5.63 17.98
N LEU A 69 2.15 5.99 18.93
CA LEU A 69 0.87 6.65 18.66
C LEU A 69 1.05 7.96 17.89
N TRP A 70 2.01 8.79 18.29
CA TRP A 70 2.36 10.01 17.56
C TRP A 70 2.81 9.70 16.12
N GLN A 71 3.59 8.64 15.89
CA GLN A 71 4.02 8.24 14.53
C GLN A 71 2.83 7.83 13.65
N VAL A 72 2.00 6.87 14.10
CA VAL A 72 0.82 6.39 13.33
C VAL A 72 -0.25 7.48 13.10
N SER A 73 -0.20 8.58 13.85
CA SER A 73 -1.08 9.74 13.62
C SER A 73 -0.77 10.51 12.33
N HIS A 74 0.32 10.21 11.64
CA HIS A 74 0.69 10.83 10.37
C HIS A 74 0.24 9.97 9.18
N HIS A 75 -0.10 10.64 8.07
CA HIS A 75 -0.49 9.95 6.84
C HIS A 75 0.63 9.02 6.34
N HIS A 76 0.22 7.89 5.78
CA HIS A 76 1.10 6.85 5.24
C HIS A 76 1.99 6.13 6.25
N VAL A 77 1.87 6.44 7.55
CA VAL A 77 2.61 5.75 8.61
C VAL A 77 1.74 4.67 9.23
N GLU A 78 2.27 3.46 9.26
CA GLU A 78 1.66 2.30 9.89
C GLU A 78 2.69 1.62 10.79
N ILE A 79 2.21 0.89 11.79
CA ILE A 79 3.05 0.06 12.66
C ILE A 79 2.41 -1.32 12.68
N TYR A 80 3.21 -2.37 12.55
CA TYR A 80 2.72 -3.74 12.68
C TYR A 80 3.65 -4.58 13.56
N LYS A 81 3.12 -5.69 14.06
CA LYS A 81 3.85 -6.72 14.76
C LYS A 81 3.55 -8.06 14.10
N ASP A 82 4.58 -8.84 13.83
CA ASP A 82 4.50 -10.23 13.36
C ASP A 82 5.34 -11.13 14.27
N GLU A 83 5.68 -12.33 13.79
CA GLU A 83 6.51 -13.30 14.50
C GLU A 83 7.97 -12.83 14.68
N GLU A 84 8.49 -11.97 13.80
CA GLU A 84 9.88 -11.48 13.83
C GLU A 84 10.05 -10.27 14.75
N GLY A 85 9.02 -9.45 14.92
CA GLY A 85 9.10 -8.31 15.83
C GLY A 85 8.14 -7.17 15.51
N TRP A 86 8.56 -5.97 15.88
CA TRP A 86 7.80 -4.75 15.61
C TRP A 86 8.41 -4.02 14.43
N PHE A 87 7.55 -3.45 13.58
CA PHE A 87 7.97 -2.79 12.37
C PHE A 87 7.22 -1.48 12.18
N LEU A 88 7.96 -0.46 11.74
CA LEU A 88 7.43 0.76 11.18
C LEU A 88 7.29 0.57 9.67
N LEU A 89 6.09 0.78 9.15
CA LEU A 89 5.80 0.73 7.72
C LEU A 89 5.44 2.13 7.24
N ILE A 90 6.09 2.57 6.16
CA ILE A 90 5.78 3.84 5.51
C ILE A 90 5.35 3.56 4.08
N ASN A 91 4.08 3.85 3.78
CA ASN A 91 3.47 3.71 2.45
C ASN A 91 3.97 4.81 1.51
N THR A 92 5.18 4.64 1.00
CA THR A 92 5.83 5.57 0.08
C THR A 92 6.41 4.80 -1.13
N PRO A 93 5.81 4.95 -2.33
CA PRO A 93 6.30 4.25 -3.50
C PRO A 93 7.71 4.66 -3.89
N CYS A 94 8.55 3.68 -4.22
CA CYS A 94 9.89 3.91 -4.72
C CYS A 94 9.87 4.76 -6.00
N SER A 95 10.66 5.84 -6.02
CA SER A 95 10.73 6.79 -7.14
C SER A 95 11.32 6.20 -8.42
N HIS A 96 11.91 5.01 -8.35
CA HIS A 96 12.51 4.32 -9.48
C HIS A 96 11.58 3.31 -10.17
N ILE A 97 10.36 3.12 -9.68
CA ILE A 97 9.35 2.27 -10.34
C ILE A 97 8.98 2.90 -11.70
N GLN A 98 9.08 2.10 -12.76
CA GLN A 98 8.69 2.48 -14.11
C GLN A 98 7.19 2.25 -14.33
N THR A 99 6.64 2.81 -15.41
CA THR A 99 5.21 2.70 -15.75
C THR A 99 4.73 1.27 -15.99
N ASP A 100 5.66 0.36 -16.28
CA ASP A 100 5.40 -1.08 -16.45
C ASP A 100 5.55 -1.90 -15.17
N GLY A 101 5.81 -1.24 -14.03
CA GLY A 101 5.99 -1.86 -12.72
C GLY A 101 7.42 -2.38 -12.45
N ARG A 102 8.36 -2.23 -13.38
CA ARG A 102 9.74 -2.68 -13.18
C ARG A 102 10.60 -1.63 -12.47
N CYS A 103 11.66 -2.09 -11.82
CA CYS A 103 12.64 -1.20 -11.19
C CYS A 103 13.60 -0.60 -12.24
N GLY A 104 13.63 0.73 -12.36
CA GLY A 104 14.51 1.45 -13.30
C GLY A 104 15.99 1.40 -12.96
N ILE A 105 16.34 1.02 -11.73
CA ILE A 105 17.73 0.89 -11.24
C ILE A 105 18.08 -0.54 -10.86
N TYR A 106 17.46 -1.55 -11.47
CA TYR A 106 17.58 -2.96 -11.04
C TYR A 106 19.03 -3.44 -10.85
N ALA A 107 19.92 -3.11 -11.79
CA ALA A 107 21.34 -3.49 -11.73
C ALA A 107 22.13 -2.74 -10.65
N THR A 108 21.70 -1.55 -10.26
CA THR A 108 22.35 -0.65 -9.30
C THR A 108 21.55 -0.48 -8.01
N ARG A 109 20.56 -1.36 -7.76
CA ARG A 109 19.69 -1.32 -6.57
C ARG A 109 20.49 -1.32 -5.26
N PRO A 110 20.00 -0.66 -4.20
CA PRO A 110 20.61 -0.72 -2.86
C PRO A 110 20.74 -2.15 -2.34
N GLN A 111 21.68 -2.39 -1.43
CA GLN A 111 21.98 -3.73 -0.94
C GLN A 111 20.76 -4.41 -0.29
N ILE A 112 19.96 -3.67 0.49
CA ILE A 112 18.72 -4.21 1.08
C ILE A 112 17.74 -4.77 0.03
N CYS A 113 17.64 -4.13 -1.15
CA CYS A 113 16.83 -4.64 -2.25
C CYS A 113 17.48 -5.84 -2.95
N ARG A 114 18.81 -6.02 -2.83
CA ARG A 114 19.53 -7.20 -3.38
C ARG A 114 19.36 -8.41 -2.51
N ASP A 115 19.37 -8.21 -1.21
CA ASP A 115 19.28 -9.24 -0.19
C ASP A 115 17.84 -9.72 0.03
N TYR A 116 16.85 -9.02 -0.54
CA TYR A 116 15.46 -9.41 -0.48
C TYR A 116 15.21 -10.74 -1.21
N ASP A 117 14.73 -11.73 -0.44
CA ASP A 117 14.33 -13.04 -0.91
C ASP A 117 12.94 -12.98 -1.57
N ASN A 118 12.80 -13.63 -2.72
CA ASN A 118 11.55 -13.66 -3.48
C ASN A 118 10.91 -15.06 -3.48
N ASP A 119 11.40 -15.99 -2.66
CA ASP A 119 10.83 -17.33 -2.50
C ASP A 119 9.35 -17.25 -2.12
N TYR A 120 8.99 -16.34 -1.21
CA TYR A 120 7.61 -16.02 -0.82
C TYR A 120 7.48 -14.51 -0.59
N CYS A 121 6.62 -13.83 -1.37
CA CYS A 121 6.47 -12.37 -1.34
C CYS A 121 5.01 -11.93 -1.52
N GLU A 122 4.75 -10.61 -1.55
CA GLU A 122 3.39 -10.05 -1.63
C GLU A 122 2.68 -10.28 -2.98
N PHE A 123 3.38 -10.90 -3.93
CA PHE A 123 2.77 -11.46 -5.13
C PHE A 123 2.01 -12.77 -4.83
N ASP A 124 2.50 -13.55 -3.87
CA ASP A 124 1.94 -14.84 -3.48
C ASP A 124 0.80 -14.65 -2.46
N GLU A 125 0.98 -13.78 -1.47
CA GLU A 125 -0.01 -13.50 -0.43
C GLU A 125 0.15 -12.08 0.16
N PRO A 126 -0.94 -11.36 0.50
CA PRO A 126 -0.82 -10.05 1.15
C PRO A 126 -0.05 -10.13 2.48
N ALA A 127 0.85 -9.18 2.72
CA ALA A 127 1.64 -9.11 3.94
C ALA A 127 0.75 -9.04 5.21
N GLU A 128 -0.42 -8.40 5.10
CA GLU A 128 -1.36 -8.24 6.22
C GLU A 128 -1.90 -9.56 6.77
N GLY A 129 -1.81 -10.66 6.00
CA GLY A 129 -2.18 -11.99 6.48
C GLY A 129 -1.31 -12.48 7.64
N ASN A 130 -0.07 -11.99 7.72
CA ASN A 130 0.92 -12.40 8.72
C ASN A 130 1.04 -11.44 9.91
N PHE A 131 0.23 -10.38 9.96
CA PHE A 131 0.29 -9.40 11.04
C PHE A 131 -0.51 -9.87 12.26
N GLU A 132 0.16 -10.02 13.40
CA GLU A 132 -0.50 -10.23 14.68
C GLU A 132 -1.19 -8.95 15.18
N LEU A 133 -0.49 -7.81 15.03
CA LEU A 133 -1.00 -6.48 15.33
C LEU A 133 -0.74 -5.55 14.15
N HIS A 134 -1.70 -4.68 13.85
CA HIS A 134 -1.57 -3.70 12.77
C HIS A 134 -2.26 -2.40 13.18
N PHE A 135 -1.50 -1.31 13.20
CA PHE A 135 -1.93 0.02 13.58
C PHE A 135 -1.74 0.93 12.36
N LYS A 136 -2.84 1.49 11.88
CA LYS A 136 -2.86 2.50 10.83
C LYS A 136 -3.94 3.50 11.15
N ILE A 137 -3.75 4.75 10.73
CA ILE A 137 -4.84 5.72 10.81
C ILE A 137 -5.89 5.34 9.75
N ASN A 138 -7.01 4.80 10.21
CA ASN A 138 -8.18 4.70 9.34
C ASN A 138 -8.59 6.14 9.02
N HIS A 139 -8.82 6.43 7.74
CA HIS A 139 -9.35 7.71 7.31
C HIS A 139 -10.75 7.85 7.91
N PHE A 140 -10.84 8.38 9.13
CA PHE A 140 -12.10 8.69 9.77
C PHE A 140 -12.70 9.84 8.95
N PRO A 141 -13.85 9.65 8.26
CA PRO A 141 -14.59 10.79 7.79
C PRO A 141 -14.96 11.57 9.05
N LEU A 142 -14.58 12.84 9.14
CA LEU A 142 -15.03 13.73 10.21
C LEU A 142 -16.56 13.94 10.10
N HIS A 143 -17.34 12.92 10.44
CA HIS A 143 -18.78 12.98 10.56
C HIS A 143 -19.15 12.72 12.03
N PRO A 144 -19.74 13.71 12.72
CA PRO A 144 -19.89 13.69 14.17
C PRO A 144 -20.95 12.73 14.73
N HIS A 145 -21.64 11.91 13.91
CA HIS A 145 -22.82 11.18 14.38
C HIS A 145 -23.02 9.75 13.84
N SER A 146 -22.03 9.09 13.22
CA SER A 146 -22.15 7.66 12.91
C SER A 146 -21.48 6.83 13.99
N THR A 147 -22.30 6.06 14.70
CA THR A 147 -21.96 5.06 15.71
C THR A 147 -20.70 4.27 15.36
N LEU A 148 -19.64 4.54 16.14
CA LEU A 148 -18.51 3.67 16.51
C LEU A 148 -18.32 2.42 15.63
N ASP A 149 -17.65 2.60 14.48
CA ASP A 149 -16.69 1.58 14.05
C ASP A 149 -15.44 1.77 14.91
N CYS A 150 -15.45 1.12 16.08
CA CYS A 150 -14.37 1.02 17.07
C CYS A 150 -13.23 0.13 16.52
N GLY A 151 -12.77 0.45 15.31
CA GLY A 151 -11.87 -0.36 14.51
C GLY A 151 -10.42 0.05 14.70
N ARG A 152 -9.70 -0.70 15.54
CA ARG A 152 -8.25 -0.96 15.46
C ARG A 152 -7.28 0.10 16.03
N VAL A 153 -7.57 1.39 15.98
CA VAL A 153 -6.69 2.42 16.63
C VAL A 153 -6.80 2.38 18.16
N GLU A 154 -7.96 1.96 18.68
CA GLU A 154 -8.14 1.72 20.12
C GLU A 154 -7.27 0.59 20.66
N ARG A 155 -6.71 -0.31 19.85
CA ARG A 155 -5.83 -1.37 20.40
C ARG A 155 -4.50 -0.83 20.90
N LEU A 156 -3.98 0.26 20.34
CA LEU A 156 -2.76 0.87 20.87
C LEU A 156 -3.06 1.61 22.19
N PHE A 157 -4.21 2.30 22.26
CA PHE A 157 -4.76 2.86 23.50
C PHE A 157 -5.09 1.77 24.55
N CYS A 158 -5.56 0.60 24.10
CA CYS A 158 -5.89 -0.54 24.94
C CYS A 158 -4.60 -1.20 25.45
N ILE A 159 -3.58 -1.40 24.61
CA ILE A 159 -2.25 -1.90 25.01
C ILE A 159 -1.57 -0.92 25.99
N LEU A 160 -1.67 0.39 25.74
CA LEU A 160 -1.29 1.45 26.69
C LEU A 160 -2.03 1.37 28.04
N SER A 161 -3.23 0.77 28.05
CA SER A 161 -4.04 0.53 29.25
C SER A 161 -3.85 -0.85 29.88
N VAL A 162 -3.08 -1.77 29.27
CA VAL A 162 -2.86 -3.15 29.76
C VAL A 162 -1.52 -3.30 30.50
N THR A 163 -0.65 -2.28 30.49
CA THR A 163 0.67 -2.38 31.15
C THR A 163 0.67 -2.21 32.68
N GLU A 164 -0.48 -2.04 33.35
CA GLU A 164 -0.61 -2.28 34.80
C GLU A 164 -1.99 -2.88 35.14
N GLU A 165 -2.02 -3.97 35.91
CA GLU A 165 -3.19 -4.81 36.19
C GLU A 165 -4.36 -4.08 36.89
N LEU A 166 -5.57 -4.08 36.28
CA LEU A 166 -6.91 -3.85 36.90
C LEU A 166 -7.04 -2.51 37.70
N PRO A 167 -8.17 -2.12 38.35
CA PRO A 167 -9.60 -2.27 38.15
C PRO A 167 -10.31 -0.87 38.24
N TRP A 168 -9.89 0.15 37.49
CA TRP A 168 -10.59 1.45 37.51
C TRP A 168 -11.44 1.72 36.26
N TYR A 169 -11.00 1.29 35.07
CA TYR A 169 -11.72 1.64 33.83
C TYR A 169 -12.93 0.74 33.51
N ILE A 170 -12.93 -0.53 33.92
CA ILE A 170 -14.12 -1.41 33.81
C ILE A 170 -15.26 -0.97 34.75
N ARG A 171 -14.98 -0.13 35.76
CA ARG A 171 -16.00 0.38 36.70
C ARG A 171 -16.65 1.70 36.26
N ALA A 172 -16.18 2.32 35.17
CA ALA A 172 -16.69 3.61 34.70
C ALA A 172 -17.72 3.52 33.55
N ASN A 173 -17.85 2.36 32.90
CA ASN A 173 -18.77 2.14 31.78
C ASN A 173 -19.89 1.12 32.09
N ASN A 174 -20.24 0.95 33.37
CA ASN A 174 -21.37 0.10 33.79
C ASN A 174 -22.41 0.87 34.62
N HIS A 175 -22.60 2.16 34.30
CA HIS A 175 -23.78 2.94 34.68
C HIS A 175 -24.26 3.76 33.49
#